data_AF-A0AAU7A0R0-F1
#
_entry.id   AF-A0AAU7A0R0-F1
#
_cell.length_a   1.000
_cell.length_b   1.000
_cell.length_c   1.000
_cell.angle_alpha   90.00
_cell.angle_beta   90.00
_cell.angle_gamma   90.00
#
_symmetry.space_group_name_H-M   'P 1'
#
loop_
_entity.id
_entity.type
_entity.pdbx_description
1 polymer ?
#
loop_
_entity_poly.entity_id
_entity_poly.type
_entity_poly.pdbx_seq_one_letter_code
_entity_poly.pdbx_strand_id
1 'polypeptide(L)'
;MREYLLVAVIAAVVTYVTTPAIRWLGMRFGAVTPVRQRDVHSVPIPRLGGVAMLLGFAAAVLVASKLPYLKGLTNGANHQVVATLLGAAFITVVGAIDDFRELDPVTKFAGQLIAAGIIAFGGVQLAALPTGDATTILPQPILIVLTFVIVLGMTNAVNFADGLDGLAAGFVAIAAVAFFAWAYQVAHLFPDSSGRVFTASAFLAAATAGCCLGFLPHNFYPARLFMGDAGALLLGLLLSASTISFTGNLPPNQVAQASAAFWVPVALPVAILALPVLDVILAVKRRGPKFWKPDRSHLHHKMLDIGHSHRRAVLLLYLWSASLALGVLMFSYVKTGWAVSALVALIAISALLTLWLPRWRRAGSL
;
A
#
# COMPACT_ATOMS: atom_id res chain seq x y z
N MET A 1 -12.43 17.44 -4.57
CA MET A 1 -11.90 16.94 -3.27
C MET A 1 -12.96 16.28 -2.39
N ARG A 2 -14.11 16.93 -2.15
CA ARG A 2 -15.12 16.49 -1.16
C ARG A 2 -15.58 15.04 -1.35
N GLU A 3 -15.87 14.61 -2.58
CA GLU A 3 -16.31 13.24 -2.85
C GLU A 3 -15.22 12.19 -2.60
N TYR A 4 -13.96 12.47 -2.92
CA TYR A 4 -12.85 11.56 -2.60
C TYR A 4 -12.65 11.40 -1.09
N LEU A 5 -12.75 12.50 -0.34
CA LEU A 5 -12.68 12.46 1.12
C LEU A 5 -13.86 11.69 1.72
N LEU A 6 -15.07 11.88 1.18
CA LEU A 6 -16.25 11.12 1.59
C LEU A 6 -16.03 9.61 1.39
N VAL A 7 -15.54 9.19 0.22
CA VAL A 7 -15.22 7.78 -0.05
C VAL A 7 -14.15 7.25 0.91
N ALA A 8 -13.08 8.01 1.18
CA ALA A 8 -12.06 7.61 2.14
C ALA A 8 -12.64 7.42 3.56
N VAL A 9 -13.51 8.35 4.00
CA VAL A 9 -14.20 8.26 5.29
C VAL A 9 -15.14 7.06 5.33
N ILE A 10 -15.90 6.79 4.27
CA ILE A 10 -16.78 5.61 4.19
C ILE A 10 -15.96 4.32 4.29
N ALA A 11 -14.87 4.21 3.52
CA ALA A 11 -13.98 3.06 3.60
C ALA A 11 -13.42 2.87 5.02
N ALA A 12 -13.01 3.96 5.68
CA ALA A 12 -12.50 3.92 7.05
C ALA A 12 -13.57 3.51 8.06
N VAL A 13 -14.75 4.13 8.02
CA VAL A 13 -15.86 3.85 8.95
C VAL A 13 -16.34 2.42 8.79
N VAL A 14 -16.58 1.97 7.57
CA VAL A 14 -17.04 0.60 7.31
C VAL A 14 -15.99 -0.40 7.76
N THR A 15 -14.72 -0.22 7.37
CA THR A 15 -13.64 -1.10 7.82
C THR A 15 -13.57 -1.15 9.34
N TYR A 16 -13.61 0.01 10.01
CA TYR A 16 -13.56 0.12 11.47
C TYR A 16 -14.72 -0.64 12.14
N VAL A 17 -15.95 -0.42 11.67
CA VAL A 17 -17.16 -1.04 12.25
C VAL A 17 -17.24 -2.54 11.98
N THR A 18 -16.82 -3.00 10.79
CA THR A 18 -16.85 -4.43 10.46
C THR A 18 -15.71 -5.21 11.11
N THR A 19 -14.61 -4.56 11.47
CA THR A 19 -13.42 -5.23 12.03
C THR A 19 -13.72 -6.04 13.32
N PRO A 20 -14.44 -5.53 14.33
CA PRO A 20 -14.86 -6.31 15.49
C PRO A 20 -15.69 -7.56 15.15
N ALA A 21 -16.60 -7.46 14.18
CA ALA A 21 -17.42 -8.58 13.73
C ALA A 21 -16.57 -9.66 13.05
N ILE A 22 -15.65 -9.25 12.16
CA ILE A 22 -14.69 -10.16 11.51
C ILE A 22 -13.77 -10.80 12.55
N ARG A 23 -13.32 -10.07 13.56
CA ARG A 23 -12.55 -10.63 14.69
C ARG A 23 -13.33 -11.72 15.40
N TRP A 24 -14.61 -11.49 15.72
CA TRP A 24 -15.46 -12.50 16.36
C TRP A 24 -15.64 -13.74 15.48
N LEU A 25 -15.90 -13.57 14.18
CA LEU A 25 -15.99 -14.68 13.22
C LEU A 25 -14.67 -15.45 13.14
N GLY A 26 -13.53 -14.76 13.06
CA GLY A 26 -12.22 -15.40 13.00
C GLY A 26 -11.90 -16.26 14.23
N MET A 27 -12.31 -15.80 15.42
CA MET A 27 -12.20 -16.62 16.64
C MET A 27 -13.11 -17.85 16.59
N ARG A 28 -14.33 -17.72 16.05
CA ARG A 28 -15.31 -18.82 15.98
C ARG A 28 -14.94 -19.90 14.97
N PHE A 29 -14.35 -19.50 13.84
CA PHE A 29 -13.94 -20.41 12.76
C PHE A 29 -12.49 -20.92 12.89
N GLY A 30 -11.78 -20.57 13.97
CA GLY A 30 -10.43 -21.07 14.22
C GLY A 30 -9.35 -20.46 13.31
N ALA A 31 -9.60 -19.28 12.73
CA ALA A 31 -8.67 -18.52 11.89
C ALA A 31 -7.54 -17.87 12.71
N VAL A 32 -6.92 -18.64 13.60
CA VAL A 32 -6.18 -18.12 14.76
C VAL A 32 -4.71 -18.52 14.65
N THR A 33 -3.83 -17.55 14.89
CA THR A 33 -2.39 -17.82 14.99
C THR A 33 -2.11 -18.67 16.22
N PRO A 34 -1.52 -19.88 16.11
CA PRO A 34 -1.08 -20.63 17.28
C PRO A 34 0.07 -19.88 17.95
N VAL A 35 -0.04 -19.63 19.26
CA VAL A 35 0.99 -18.95 20.06
C VAL A 35 2.25 -19.81 20.09
N ARG A 36 3.29 -19.41 19.38
CA ARG A 36 4.59 -20.10 19.43
C ARG A 36 5.42 -19.52 20.59
N GLN A 37 6.32 -20.30 21.18
CA GLN A 37 7.24 -19.87 22.26
C GLN A 37 8.13 -18.64 21.93
N ARG A 38 8.08 -18.15 20.68
CA ARG A 38 8.87 -17.03 20.16
C ARG A 38 8.02 -15.79 19.81
N ASP A 39 6.70 -15.87 19.94
CA ASP A 39 5.79 -14.78 19.58
C ASP A 39 5.67 -13.80 20.77
N VAL A 40 5.60 -12.51 20.47
CA VAL A 40 5.48 -11.45 21.49
C VAL A 40 4.07 -11.42 22.10
N HIS A 41 3.11 -12.08 21.46
CA HIS A 41 1.70 -12.10 21.84
C HIS A 41 1.37 -13.30 22.73
N SER A 42 0.74 -13.04 23.88
CA SER A 42 0.31 -14.05 24.85
C SER A 42 -1.08 -14.62 24.59
N VAL A 43 -1.82 -14.07 23.62
CA VAL A 43 -3.21 -14.42 23.31
C VAL A 43 -3.35 -14.73 21.83
N PRO A 44 -4.09 -15.78 21.45
CA PRO A 44 -4.38 -16.08 20.05
C PRO A 44 -5.08 -14.91 19.34
N ILE A 45 -4.49 -14.41 18.25
CA ILE A 45 -5.04 -13.30 17.44
C ILE A 45 -5.47 -13.85 16.06
N PRO A 46 -6.70 -13.56 15.61
CA PRO A 46 -7.18 -14.04 14.32
C PRO A 46 -6.55 -13.28 13.14
N ARG A 47 -6.49 -13.92 11.96
CA ARG A 47 -5.88 -13.40 10.72
C ARG A 47 -6.91 -13.27 9.61
N LEU A 48 -7.80 -12.29 9.71
CA LEU A 48 -8.86 -12.05 8.71
C LEU A 48 -9.12 -10.55 8.46
N GLY A 49 -8.22 -9.66 8.87
CA GLY A 49 -8.41 -8.21 8.71
C GLY A 49 -8.60 -7.78 7.25
N GLY A 50 -8.05 -8.51 6.28
CA GLY A 50 -8.29 -8.29 4.85
C GLY A 50 -9.75 -8.28 4.45
N VAL A 51 -10.58 -9.13 5.07
CA VAL A 51 -12.03 -9.18 4.77
C VAL A 51 -12.72 -7.89 5.20
N ALA A 52 -12.37 -7.34 6.36
CA ALA A 52 -12.92 -6.06 6.83
C ALA A 52 -12.52 -4.91 5.89
N MET A 53 -11.27 -4.89 5.43
CA MET A 53 -10.77 -3.89 4.48
C MET A 53 -11.45 -4.02 3.11
N LEU A 54 -11.70 -5.24 2.62
CA LEU A 54 -12.45 -5.48 1.39
C LEU A 54 -13.88 -4.94 1.49
N LEU A 55 -14.56 -5.15 2.62
CA LEU A 55 -15.91 -4.60 2.85
C LEU A 55 -15.90 -3.07 2.85
N GLY A 56 -14.89 -2.45 3.47
CA GLY A 56 -14.69 -1.01 3.40
C GLY A 56 -14.48 -0.49 1.98
N PHE A 57 -13.62 -1.16 1.21
CA PHE A 57 -13.37 -0.83 -0.19
C PHE A 57 -14.64 -0.99 -1.06
N ALA A 58 -15.36 -2.09 -0.90
CA ALA A 58 -16.63 -2.35 -1.59
C ALA A 58 -17.68 -1.28 -1.27
N ALA A 59 -17.79 -0.86 -0.02
CA ALA A 59 -18.68 0.23 0.38
C ALA A 59 -18.29 1.57 -0.26
N ALA A 60 -16.98 1.87 -0.33
CA ALA A 60 -16.45 3.03 -1.04
C ALA A 60 -16.83 3.03 -2.53
N VAL A 61 -16.70 1.88 -3.21
CA VAL A 61 -17.11 1.71 -4.62
C VAL A 61 -18.62 1.89 -4.78
N LEU A 62 -19.41 1.31 -3.87
CA LEU A 62 -20.87 1.40 -3.91
C LEU A 62 -21.34 2.84 -3.73
N VAL A 63 -20.79 3.58 -2.76
CA VAL A 63 -21.11 5.00 -2.57
C VAL A 63 -20.67 5.82 -3.78
N ALA A 64 -19.48 5.59 -4.31
CA ALA A 64 -18.99 6.27 -5.52
C ALA A 64 -19.93 6.08 -6.73
N SER A 65 -20.56 4.92 -6.88
CA SER A 65 -21.54 4.66 -7.95
C SER A 65 -22.79 5.55 -7.88
N LYS A 66 -23.06 6.14 -6.72
CA LYS A 66 -24.22 7.02 -6.47
C LYS A 66 -23.87 8.50 -6.51
N LEU A 67 -22.59 8.87 -6.44
CA LEU A 67 -22.19 10.27 -6.44
C LEU A 67 -22.15 10.85 -7.87
N PRO A 68 -22.69 12.05 -8.12
CA PRO A 68 -22.81 12.60 -9.48
C PRO A 68 -21.48 12.72 -10.21
N TYR A 69 -20.41 13.05 -9.48
CA TYR A 69 -19.08 13.12 -10.04
C TYR A 69 -18.51 11.70 -10.15
N LEU A 70 -18.37 10.92 -9.07
CA LEU A 70 -17.72 9.60 -9.18
C LEU A 70 -18.48 8.48 -9.93
N LYS A 71 -19.79 8.59 -10.20
CA LYS A 71 -20.59 7.52 -10.86
C LYS A 71 -20.05 7.07 -12.21
N GLY A 72 -19.32 7.94 -12.92
CA GLY A 72 -18.70 7.61 -14.20
C GLY A 72 -17.60 6.55 -14.10
N LEU A 73 -17.01 6.37 -12.89
CA LEU A 73 -15.99 5.36 -12.62
C LEU A 73 -16.56 3.93 -12.49
N THR A 74 -17.88 3.80 -12.31
CA THR A 74 -18.53 2.50 -12.12
C THR A 74 -19.52 2.15 -13.23
N ASN A 75 -20.18 3.14 -13.83
CA ASN A 75 -21.30 2.94 -14.76
C ASN A 75 -20.96 3.32 -16.21
N GLY A 76 -19.70 3.68 -16.49
CA GLY A 76 -19.24 4.13 -17.82
C GLY A 76 -18.35 3.11 -18.53
N ALA A 77 -17.77 3.50 -19.67
CA ALA A 77 -16.83 2.66 -20.42
C ALA A 77 -15.52 2.35 -19.66
N ASN A 78 -15.23 3.10 -18.59
CA ASN A 78 -14.07 2.85 -17.74
C ASN A 78 -14.41 1.83 -16.65
N HIS A 79 -13.91 0.61 -16.81
CA HIS A 79 -14.18 -0.52 -15.93
C HIS A 79 -13.12 -0.69 -14.82
N GLN A 80 -12.13 0.21 -14.72
CA GLN A 80 -10.97 0.03 -13.84
C GLN A 80 -11.34 -0.18 -12.37
N VAL A 81 -12.28 0.61 -11.84
CA VAL A 81 -12.70 0.51 -10.42
C VAL A 81 -13.44 -0.79 -10.15
N VAL A 82 -14.34 -1.20 -11.04
CA VAL A 82 -15.10 -2.46 -10.92
C VAL A 82 -14.16 -3.66 -11.05
N ALA A 83 -13.26 -3.63 -12.02
CA ALA A 83 -12.24 -4.67 -12.19
C ALA A 83 -11.32 -4.76 -10.98
N THR A 84 -10.93 -3.62 -10.40
CA THR A 84 -10.14 -3.58 -9.16
C THR A 84 -10.92 -4.17 -7.99
N LEU A 85 -12.22 -3.92 -7.87
CA LEU A 85 -13.06 -4.57 -6.85
C LEU A 85 -13.13 -6.10 -7.03
N LEU A 86 -13.27 -6.58 -8.27
CA LEU A 86 -13.29 -8.02 -8.55
C LEU A 86 -11.93 -8.67 -8.26
N GLY A 87 -10.83 -8.04 -8.68
CA GLY A 87 -9.47 -8.50 -8.38
C GLY A 87 -9.15 -8.46 -6.89
N ALA A 88 -9.58 -7.40 -6.20
CA ALA A 88 -9.49 -7.25 -4.75
C ALA A 88 -10.27 -8.34 -4.00
N ALA A 89 -11.51 -8.62 -4.43
CA ALA A 89 -12.30 -9.69 -3.85
C ALA A 89 -11.64 -11.05 -4.05
N PHE A 90 -11.18 -11.35 -5.27
CA PHE A 90 -10.50 -12.59 -5.59
C PHE A 90 -9.21 -12.76 -4.77
N ILE A 91 -8.33 -11.76 -4.74
CA ILE A 91 -7.05 -11.87 -4.02
C ILE A 91 -7.24 -11.95 -2.51
N THR A 92 -8.28 -11.30 -1.97
CA THR A 92 -8.64 -11.42 -0.56
C THR A 92 -9.12 -12.84 -0.23
N VAL A 93 -9.88 -13.48 -1.12
CA VAL A 93 -10.29 -14.89 -0.96
C VAL A 93 -9.06 -15.81 -1.00
N VAL A 94 -8.15 -15.61 -1.95
CA VAL A 94 -6.90 -16.38 -2.02
C VAL A 94 -6.10 -16.23 -0.73
N GLY A 95 -5.89 -15.00 -0.26
CA GLY A 95 -5.16 -14.75 0.98
C GLY A 95 -5.89 -15.26 2.21
N ALA A 96 -7.22 -15.22 2.25
CA ALA A 96 -7.98 -15.81 3.35
C ALA A 96 -7.85 -17.34 3.37
N ILE A 97 -7.90 -18.00 2.20
CA ILE A 97 -7.63 -19.44 2.09
C ILE A 97 -6.22 -19.76 2.60
N ASP A 98 -5.23 -18.94 2.24
CA ASP A 98 -3.86 -19.06 2.72
C ASP A 98 -3.75 -18.92 4.25
N ASP A 99 -4.43 -17.93 4.82
CA ASP A 99 -4.48 -17.74 6.29
C ASP A 99 -5.08 -18.96 7.03
N PHE A 100 -5.93 -19.76 6.37
CA PHE A 100 -6.52 -20.98 6.95
C PHE A 100 -5.75 -22.26 6.65
N ARG A 101 -5.18 -22.39 5.45
CA ARG A 101 -4.65 -23.66 4.92
C ARG A 101 -3.15 -23.67 4.67
N GLU A 102 -2.47 -22.53 4.81
CA GLU A 102 -1.05 -22.34 4.46
C GLU A 102 -0.77 -22.89 3.05
N LEU A 103 -1.19 -22.14 2.03
CA LEU A 103 -0.99 -22.51 0.62
C LEU A 103 0.50 -22.59 0.29
N ASP A 104 0.84 -23.48 -0.64
CA ASP A 104 2.20 -23.51 -1.17
C ASP A 104 2.50 -22.23 -1.98
N PRO A 105 3.77 -21.82 -2.08
CA PRO A 105 4.13 -20.57 -2.75
C PRO A 105 3.69 -20.48 -4.21
N VAL A 106 3.61 -21.61 -4.93
CA VAL A 106 3.23 -21.63 -6.35
C VAL A 106 1.73 -21.37 -6.49
N THR A 107 0.90 -22.03 -5.68
CA THR A 107 -0.55 -21.80 -5.65
C THR A 107 -0.87 -20.35 -5.24
N LYS A 108 -0.18 -19.82 -4.22
CA LYS A 108 -0.34 -18.42 -3.79
C LYS A 108 0.01 -17.46 -4.93
N PHE A 109 1.14 -17.68 -5.60
CA PHE A 109 1.57 -16.86 -6.72
C PHE A 109 0.63 -16.95 -7.94
N ALA A 110 0.10 -18.14 -8.25
CA ALA A 110 -0.90 -18.31 -9.30
C ALA A 110 -2.18 -17.51 -9.00
N GLY A 111 -2.63 -17.49 -7.75
CA GLY A 111 -3.75 -16.64 -7.32
C GLY A 111 -3.45 -15.15 -7.51
N GLN A 112 -2.24 -14.69 -7.17
CA GLN A 112 -1.83 -13.30 -7.42
C GLN A 112 -1.81 -12.98 -8.94
N LEU A 113 -1.34 -13.90 -9.79
CA LEU A 113 -1.35 -13.75 -11.25
C LEU A 113 -2.77 -13.59 -11.80
N ILE A 114 -3.72 -14.41 -11.33
CA ILE A 114 -5.12 -14.31 -11.75
C ILE A 114 -5.70 -12.96 -11.32
N ALA A 115 -5.45 -12.54 -10.08
CA ALA A 115 -5.90 -11.23 -9.60
C ALA A 115 -5.33 -10.07 -10.43
N ALA A 116 -4.04 -10.13 -10.77
CA ALA A 116 -3.38 -9.17 -11.65
C ALA A 116 -4.01 -9.15 -13.06
N GLY A 117 -4.34 -10.33 -13.60
CA GLY A 117 -5.06 -10.45 -14.87
C GLY A 117 -6.44 -9.79 -14.84
N ILE A 118 -7.23 -10.04 -13.79
CA ILE A 118 -8.57 -9.44 -13.63
C ILE A 118 -8.50 -7.91 -13.73
N ILE A 119 -7.54 -7.28 -13.04
CA ILE A 119 -7.41 -5.81 -13.08
C ILE A 119 -6.79 -5.32 -14.39
N ALA A 120 -5.80 -6.01 -14.94
CA ALA A 120 -5.10 -5.61 -16.17
C ALA A 120 -6.06 -5.63 -17.37
N PHE A 121 -6.79 -6.72 -17.57
CA PHE A 121 -7.80 -6.83 -18.64
C PHE A 121 -9.04 -5.97 -18.37
N GLY A 122 -9.27 -5.56 -17.12
CA GLY A 122 -10.25 -4.54 -16.75
C GLY A 122 -9.81 -3.09 -17.03
N GLY A 123 -8.64 -2.90 -17.64
CA GLY A 123 -8.14 -1.59 -18.08
C GLY A 123 -7.13 -0.95 -17.14
N VAL A 124 -6.75 -1.61 -16.03
CA VAL A 124 -5.67 -1.15 -15.14
C VAL A 124 -4.33 -1.64 -15.70
N GLN A 125 -3.89 -1.00 -16.78
CA GLN A 125 -2.65 -1.33 -17.48
C GLN A 125 -1.77 -0.10 -17.68
N LEU A 126 -0.46 -0.32 -17.71
CA LEU A 126 0.47 0.71 -18.15
C LEU A 126 0.18 1.08 -19.61
N ALA A 127 0.09 2.38 -19.91
CA ALA A 127 -0.03 2.84 -21.29
C ALA A 127 1.29 3.38 -21.87
N ALA A 128 2.17 3.91 -21.02
CA ALA A 128 3.47 4.42 -21.40
C ALA A 128 4.44 4.36 -20.22
N LEU A 129 5.73 4.40 -20.52
CA LEU A 129 6.78 4.55 -19.52
C LEU A 129 7.36 5.97 -19.55
N PRO A 130 7.66 6.56 -18.38
CA PRO A 130 8.51 7.73 -18.30
C PRO A 130 9.93 7.40 -18.79
N THR A 131 10.45 8.18 -19.74
CA THR A 131 11.81 8.06 -20.27
C THR A 131 12.44 9.44 -20.41
N GLY A 132 13.14 9.89 -19.37
CA GLY A 132 13.67 11.25 -19.29
C GLY A 132 12.57 12.30 -19.44
N ASP A 133 12.70 13.14 -20.47
CA ASP A 133 11.76 14.22 -20.79
C ASP A 133 10.62 13.80 -21.73
N ALA A 134 10.56 12.53 -22.13
CA ALA A 134 9.57 12.00 -23.05
C ALA A 134 8.84 10.79 -22.47
N THR A 135 7.70 10.44 -23.08
CA THR A 135 7.05 9.14 -22.88
C THR A 135 7.45 8.15 -23.95
N THR A 136 7.86 6.97 -23.54
CA THR A 136 8.02 5.84 -24.44
C THR A 136 6.80 4.95 -24.37
N ILE A 137 6.11 4.81 -25.50
CA ILE A 137 5.05 3.82 -25.68
C ILE A 137 5.71 2.53 -26.18
N LEU A 138 5.73 1.52 -25.32
CA LEU A 138 6.22 0.19 -25.68
C LEU A 138 5.09 -0.63 -26.33
N PRO A 139 5.43 -1.73 -27.05
CA PRO A 139 4.44 -2.68 -27.52
C PRO A 139 3.53 -3.17 -26.39
N GLN A 140 2.23 -3.27 -26.66
CA GLN A 140 1.21 -3.61 -25.67
C GLN A 140 1.53 -4.89 -24.86
N PRO A 141 2.05 -5.99 -25.45
CA PRO A 141 2.42 -7.17 -24.66
C PRO A 141 3.46 -6.89 -23.58
N ILE A 142 4.43 -6.00 -23.86
CA ILE A 142 5.47 -5.63 -22.89
C ILE A 142 4.86 -4.80 -21.76
N LEU A 143 3.96 -3.85 -22.08
CA LEU A 143 3.27 -3.05 -21.06
C LEU A 143 2.39 -3.90 -20.14
N ILE A 144 1.72 -4.92 -20.68
CA ILE A 144 0.97 -5.90 -19.89
C ILE A 144 1.90 -6.67 -18.98
N VAL A 145 3.01 -7.22 -19.49
CA VAL A 145 3.99 -7.93 -18.65
C VAL A 145 4.52 -7.05 -17.52
N LEU A 146 4.87 -5.79 -17.83
CA LEU A 146 5.30 -4.83 -16.81
C LEU A 146 4.21 -4.53 -15.78
N THR A 147 2.96 -4.43 -16.21
CA THR A 147 1.80 -4.28 -15.30
C THR A 147 1.75 -5.45 -14.31
N PHE A 148 1.85 -6.69 -14.80
CA PHE A 148 1.89 -7.88 -13.94
C PHE A 148 3.08 -7.84 -12.97
N VAL A 149 4.27 -7.49 -13.45
CA VAL A 149 5.47 -7.37 -12.60
C VAL A 149 5.27 -6.36 -11.48
N ILE A 150 4.68 -5.19 -11.77
CA ILE A 150 4.41 -4.16 -10.77
C ILE A 150 3.39 -4.66 -9.74
N VAL A 151 2.28 -5.24 -10.19
CA VAL A 151 1.21 -5.73 -9.31
C VAL A 151 1.76 -6.82 -8.38
N LEU A 152 2.44 -7.82 -8.93
CA LEU A 152 3.03 -8.90 -8.14
C LEU A 152 4.13 -8.40 -7.20
N GLY A 153 4.98 -7.49 -7.68
CA GLY A 153 6.07 -6.92 -6.92
C GLY A 153 5.58 -6.16 -5.69
N MET A 154 4.61 -5.26 -5.86
CA MET A 154 4.01 -4.52 -4.74
C MET A 154 3.22 -5.42 -3.80
N THR A 155 2.43 -6.36 -4.34
CA THR A 155 1.66 -7.33 -3.57
C THR A 155 2.56 -8.12 -2.61
N ASN A 156 3.66 -8.68 -3.13
CA ASN A 156 4.61 -9.41 -2.30
C ASN A 156 5.42 -8.47 -1.38
N ALA A 157 5.76 -7.26 -1.81
CA ALA A 157 6.48 -6.30 -0.97
C ALA A 157 5.65 -5.87 0.25
N VAL A 158 4.34 -5.62 0.09
CA VAL A 158 3.44 -5.33 1.22
C VAL A 158 3.27 -6.55 2.11
N ASN A 159 3.19 -7.75 1.53
CA ASN A 159 3.17 -9.00 2.29
C ASN A 159 4.42 -9.20 3.16
N PHE A 160 5.61 -8.96 2.61
CA PHE A 160 6.85 -9.01 3.39
C PHE A 160 6.97 -7.90 4.44
N ALA A 161 6.31 -6.75 4.23
CA ALA A 161 6.29 -5.66 5.18
C ALA A 161 5.43 -5.96 6.42
N ASP A 162 4.53 -6.95 6.37
CA ASP A 162 3.62 -7.33 7.47
C ASP A 162 4.31 -8.13 8.58
N GLY A 163 5.43 -7.59 9.10
CA GLY A 163 6.22 -8.21 10.15
C GLY A 163 5.89 -7.73 11.57
N LEU A 164 5.15 -6.62 11.72
CA LEU A 164 4.76 -6.06 13.02
C LEU A 164 3.35 -5.47 12.99
N ASP A 165 2.69 -5.53 14.16
CA ASP A 165 1.41 -4.86 14.45
C ASP A 165 1.37 -3.42 13.93
N GLY A 166 0.50 -3.16 12.95
CA GLY A 166 0.29 -1.86 12.33
C GLY A 166 1.24 -1.52 11.17
N LEU A 167 2.37 -2.20 11.00
CA LEU A 167 3.45 -1.71 10.13
C LEU A 167 3.03 -1.59 8.66
N ALA A 168 2.56 -2.67 8.06
CA ALA A 168 2.18 -2.69 6.65
C ALA A 168 0.98 -1.78 6.35
N ALA A 169 -0.07 -1.83 7.18
CA ALA A 169 -1.25 -0.96 7.02
C ALA A 169 -0.87 0.53 7.11
N GLY A 170 0.09 0.89 7.97
CA GLY A 170 0.58 2.27 8.06
C GLY A 170 1.44 2.68 6.88
N PHE A 171 2.33 1.82 6.37
CA PHE A 171 3.09 2.09 5.15
C PHE A 171 2.17 2.32 3.95
N VAL A 172 1.16 1.46 3.77
CA VAL A 172 0.20 1.60 2.69
C VAL A 172 -0.68 2.84 2.89
N ALA A 173 -1.08 3.18 4.13
CA ALA A 173 -1.80 4.43 4.41
C ALA A 173 -0.98 5.67 3.99
N ILE A 174 0.29 5.74 4.38
CA ILE A 174 1.19 6.84 4.02
C ILE A 174 1.34 6.92 2.50
N ALA A 175 1.54 5.78 1.82
CA ALA A 175 1.64 5.73 0.37
C ALA A 175 0.37 6.19 -0.32
N ALA A 176 -0.77 5.67 0.11
CA ALA A 176 -2.07 5.98 -0.47
C ALA A 176 -2.43 7.46 -0.26
N VAL A 177 -2.13 8.05 0.90
CA VAL A 177 -2.36 9.49 1.16
C VAL A 177 -1.44 10.37 0.31
N ALA A 178 -0.14 10.08 0.27
CA ALA A 178 0.81 10.84 -0.55
C ALA A 178 0.47 10.73 -2.04
N PHE A 179 0.10 9.53 -2.49
CA PHE A 179 -0.27 9.29 -3.87
C PHE A 179 -1.61 9.94 -4.23
N PHE A 180 -2.58 9.94 -3.31
CA PHE A 180 -3.83 10.67 -3.47
C PHE A 180 -3.59 12.18 -3.62
N ALA A 181 -2.76 12.78 -2.75
CA ALA A 181 -2.45 14.21 -2.80
C ALA A 181 -1.82 14.59 -4.14
N TRP A 182 -0.86 13.79 -4.60
CA TRP A 182 -0.27 13.94 -5.92
C TRP A 182 -1.27 13.75 -7.07
N ALA A 183 -2.00 12.63 -7.10
CA ALA A 183 -2.92 12.29 -8.18
C ALA A 183 -4.05 13.31 -8.30
N TYR A 184 -4.51 13.86 -7.16
CA TYR A 184 -5.48 14.94 -7.11
C TYR A 184 -4.93 16.24 -7.70
N GLN A 185 -3.71 16.63 -7.33
CA GLN A 185 -3.05 17.84 -7.85
C GLN A 185 -2.81 17.73 -9.35
N VAL A 186 -2.22 16.63 -9.83
CA VAL A 186 -1.91 16.45 -11.26
C VAL A 186 -3.19 16.46 -12.09
N ALA A 187 -4.27 15.85 -11.60
CA ALA A 187 -5.55 15.90 -12.29
C ALA A 187 -6.17 17.32 -12.37
N HIS A 188 -5.78 18.26 -11.51
CA HIS A 188 -6.16 19.68 -11.65
C HIS A 188 -5.30 20.42 -12.67
N LEU A 189 -4.04 20.02 -12.83
CA LEU A 189 -3.10 20.64 -13.78
C LEU A 189 -3.36 20.18 -15.22
N PHE A 190 -3.83 18.94 -15.40
CA PHE A 190 -4.15 18.33 -16.69
C PHE A 190 -5.60 17.81 -16.69
N PRO A 191 -6.61 18.70 -16.67
CA PRO A 191 -7.99 18.27 -16.77
C PRO A 191 -8.23 17.66 -18.15
N ASP A 192 -8.96 16.53 -18.19
CA ASP A 192 -9.42 15.97 -19.47
C ASP A 192 -10.35 16.96 -20.18
N SER A 193 -10.47 16.79 -21.50
CA SER A 193 -11.39 17.46 -22.42
C SER A 193 -12.85 17.56 -21.93
N SER A 194 -13.28 16.69 -21.02
CA SER A 194 -14.59 16.76 -20.35
C SER A 194 -14.63 17.62 -19.08
N GLY A 195 -13.57 18.38 -18.76
CA GLY A 195 -13.43 19.18 -17.52
C GLY A 195 -13.34 18.32 -16.25
N ARG A 196 -13.11 17.02 -16.46
CA ARG A 196 -13.19 15.97 -15.46
C ARG A 196 -11.79 15.76 -14.85
N VAL A 197 -11.65 16.08 -13.56
CA VAL A 197 -10.51 15.72 -12.70
C VAL A 197 -10.66 14.24 -12.29
N PHE A 198 -10.67 13.31 -13.26
CA PHE A 198 -11.02 11.91 -13.02
C PHE A 198 -9.81 11.00 -13.15
N THR A 199 -9.30 10.60 -12.00
CA THR A 199 -8.25 9.61 -11.88
C THR A 199 -8.83 8.47 -11.06
N ALA A 200 -9.16 7.34 -11.71
CA ALA A 200 -9.45 6.09 -10.99
C ALA A 200 -8.34 5.83 -9.96
N SER A 201 -7.11 6.22 -10.28
CA SER A 201 -5.97 6.30 -9.36
C SER A 201 -6.22 7.10 -8.08
N ALA A 202 -6.76 8.32 -8.14
CA ALA A 202 -7.07 9.14 -6.96
C ALA A 202 -8.20 8.52 -6.11
N PHE A 203 -9.23 7.94 -6.76
CA PHE A 203 -10.28 7.20 -6.06
C PHE A 203 -9.70 5.99 -5.31
N LEU A 204 -8.93 5.15 -6.02
CA LEU A 204 -8.32 3.94 -5.47
C LEU A 204 -7.37 4.30 -4.31
N ALA A 205 -6.58 5.35 -4.45
CA ALA A 205 -5.70 5.84 -3.40
C ALA A 205 -6.48 6.32 -2.16
N ALA A 206 -7.52 7.14 -2.34
CA ALA A 206 -8.34 7.63 -1.24
C ALA A 206 -9.06 6.48 -0.51
N ALA A 207 -9.65 5.54 -1.24
CA ALA A 207 -10.33 4.38 -0.69
C ALA A 207 -9.35 3.45 0.06
N THR A 208 -8.15 3.23 -0.50
CA THR A 208 -7.09 2.42 0.14
C THR A 208 -6.61 3.06 1.43
N ALA A 209 -6.36 4.37 1.43
CA ALA A 209 -6.02 5.12 2.64
C ALA A 209 -7.11 4.98 3.70
N GLY A 210 -8.39 5.11 3.30
CA GLY A 210 -9.54 4.88 4.17
C GLY A 210 -9.54 3.48 4.80
N CYS A 211 -9.38 2.42 3.99
CA CYS A 211 -9.31 1.04 4.50
C CYS A 211 -8.20 0.88 5.55
N CYS A 212 -6.99 1.37 5.26
CA CYS A 212 -5.88 1.29 6.22
C CYS A 212 -6.17 2.08 7.51
N LEU A 213 -6.68 3.30 7.41
CA LEU A 213 -7.00 4.15 8.57
C LEU A 213 -8.13 3.56 9.43
N GLY A 214 -9.12 2.91 8.81
CA GLY A 214 -10.18 2.20 9.54
C GLY A 214 -9.71 0.92 10.24
N PHE A 215 -8.72 0.24 9.66
CA PHE A 215 -8.16 -1.00 10.19
C PHE A 215 -7.12 -0.77 11.30
N LEU A 216 -6.28 0.27 11.16
CA LEU A 216 -5.18 0.57 12.08
C LEU A 216 -5.57 0.60 13.57
N PRO A 217 -6.70 1.19 14.01
CA PRO A 217 -7.11 1.17 15.43
C PRO A 217 -7.23 -0.24 16.05
N HIS A 218 -7.48 -1.26 15.22
CA HIS A 218 -7.61 -2.65 15.65
C HIS A 218 -6.31 -3.45 15.51
N ASN A 219 -5.39 -2.98 14.67
CA ASN A 219 -4.15 -3.66 14.34
C ASN A 219 -2.90 -3.02 14.97
N PHE A 220 -2.99 -1.78 15.44
CA PHE A 220 -1.89 -1.08 16.09
C PHE A 220 -1.57 -1.70 17.46
N TYR A 221 -0.29 -1.73 17.84
CA TYR A 221 0.16 -2.46 19.02
C TYR A 221 -0.48 -1.98 20.35
N PRO A 222 -1.08 -2.89 21.16
CA PRO A 222 -1.20 -4.34 20.93
C PRO A 222 -2.35 -4.70 19.97
N ALA A 223 -2.04 -5.45 18.91
CA ALA A 223 -3.03 -5.83 17.91
C ALA A 223 -4.15 -6.72 18.47
N ARG A 224 -5.37 -6.49 18.00
CA ARG A 224 -6.57 -7.30 18.30
C ARG A 224 -6.99 -8.19 17.14
N LEU A 225 -6.59 -7.82 15.92
CA LEU A 225 -6.80 -8.55 14.68
C LEU A 225 -5.58 -8.34 13.77
N PHE A 226 -5.03 -9.40 13.23
CA PHE A 226 -4.00 -9.32 12.19
C PHE A 226 -4.65 -9.21 10.81
N MET A 227 -3.99 -8.51 9.90
CA MET A 227 -4.52 -8.37 8.55
C MET A 227 -4.49 -9.69 7.79
N GLY A 228 -3.48 -10.52 8.08
CA GLY A 228 -3.25 -11.80 7.41
C GLY A 228 -2.76 -11.61 5.98
N ASP A 229 -2.51 -12.72 5.30
CA ASP A 229 -2.23 -12.73 3.88
C ASP A 229 -3.39 -12.13 3.08
N ALA A 230 -4.64 -12.35 3.52
CA ALA A 230 -5.81 -11.69 2.93
C ALA A 230 -5.66 -10.17 2.83
N GLY A 231 -5.20 -9.52 3.91
CA GLY A 231 -5.07 -8.07 3.96
C GLY A 231 -3.84 -7.55 3.24
N ALA A 232 -2.70 -8.22 3.39
CA ALA A 232 -1.46 -7.78 2.77
C ALA A 232 -1.54 -7.83 1.23
N LEU A 233 -2.09 -8.93 0.71
CA LEU A 233 -2.26 -9.11 -0.73
C LEU A 233 -3.27 -8.09 -1.31
N LEU A 234 -4.39 -7.88 -0.61
CA LEU A 234 -5.39 -6.86 -0.97
C LEU A 234 -4.76 -5.47 -1.05
N LEU A 235 -4.06 -5.04 -0.01
CA LEU A 235 -3.50 -3.69 0.06
C LEU A 235 -2.42 -3.46 -1.00
N GLY A 236 -1.60 -4.47 -1.28
CA GLY A 236 -0.62 -4.38 -2.36
C GLY A 236 -1.27 -4.26 -3.74
N LEU A 237 -2.31 -5.05 -4.03
CA LEU A 237 -3.08 -4.96 -5.28
C LEU A 237 -3.76 -3.59 -5.43
N LEU A 238 -4.40 -3.08 -4.38
CA LEU A 238 -5.06 -1.77 -4.41
C LEU A 238 -4.06 -0.63 -4.63
N LEU A 239 -2.90 -0.69 -3.97
CA LEU A 239 -1.84 0.30 -4.16
C LEU A 239 -1.28 0.25 -5.59
N SER A 240 -1.04 -0.94 -6.15
CA SER A 240 -0.63 -1.10 -7.56
C SER A 240 -1.67 -0.58 -8.54
N ALA A 241 -2.95 -0.90 -8.30
CA ALA A 241 -4.02 -0.45 -9.16
C ALA A 241 -4.09 1.09 -9.13
N SER A 242 -3.94 1.70 -7.95
CA SER A 242 -3.89 3.16 -7.84
C SER A 242 -2.77 3.77 -8.70
N THR A 243 -1.56 3.20 -8.70
CA THR A 243 -0.41 3.79 -9.38
C THR A 243 -0.45 3.57 -10.88
N ILE A 244 -0.84 2.38 -11.31
CA ILE A 244 -0.95 2.02 -12.73
C ILE A 244 -2.09 2.78 -13.41
N SER A 245 -3.26 2.88 -12.76
CA SER A 245 -4.42 3.59 -13.29
C SER A 245 -4.13 5.05 -13.65
N PHE A 246 -3.10 5.68 -13.07
CA PHE A 246 -2.69 7.01 -13.50
C PHE A 246 -2.12 7.00 -14.93
N THR A 247 -1.18 6.09 -15.21
CA THR A 247 -0.45 6.06 -16.49
C THR A 247 -1.36 5.77 -17.67
N GLY A 248 -2.45 5.01 -17.47
CA GLY A 248 -3.40 4.65 -18.51
C GLY A 248 -4.35 5.76 -18.97
N ASN A 249 -4.41 6.90 -18.26
CA ASN A 249 -5.42 7.95 -18.50
C ASN A 249 -4.83 9.28 -19.03
N LEU A 250 -3.51 9.38 -19.25
CA LEU A 250 -2.90 10.59 -19.81
C LEU A 250 -2.66 10.45 -21.32
N PRO A 251 -3.12 11.40 -22.15
CA PRO A 251 -2.83 11.38 -23.57
C PRO A 251 -1.34 11.67 -23.83
N PRO A 252 -0.64 10.90 -24.70
CA PRO A 252 0.82 10.94 -24.84
C PRO A 252 1.41 12.34 -25.12
N ASN A 253 0.63 13.20 -25.78
CA ASN A 253 1.03 14.57 -26.15
C ASN A 253 1.06 15.55 -24.96
N GLN A 254 0.32 15.30 -23.88
CA GLN A 254 0.37 16.12 -22.66
C GLN A 254 1.47 15.67 -21.69
N VAL A 255 2.04 14.49 -21.92
CA VAL A 255 3.09 13.94 -21.07
C VAL A 255 4.49 14.45 -21.44
N ALA A 256 4.64 15.06 -22.62
CA ALA A 256 5.89 15.62 -23.11
C ALA A 256 6.37 16.88 -22.36
N GLN A 257 5.55 17.45 -21.46
CA GLN A 257 6.01 18.49 -20.53
C GLN A 257 6.63 17.83 -19.30
N ALA A 258 7.89 17.41 -19.48
CA ALA A 258 8.73 16.79 -18.48
C ALA A 258 8.80 17.60 -17.17
N SER A 259 8.00 17.18 -16.20
CA SER A 259 8.14 17.58 -14.81
C SER A 259 8.46 16.35 -13.97
N ALA A 260 9.19 16.55 -12.86
CA ALA A 260 9.47 15.49 -11.90
C ALA A 260 8.20 14.80 -11.36
N ALA A 261 7.03 15.44 -11.52
CA ALA A 261 5.72 14.88 -11.21
C ALA A 261 5.39 13.61 -12.00
N PHE A 262 5.90 13.42 -13.23
CA PHE A 262 5.58 12.24 -14.04
C PHE A 262 6.26 10.95 -13.54
N TRP A 263 7.34 11.07 -12.77
CA TRP A 263 8.03 9.93 -12.15
C TRP A 263 7.39 9.49 -10.82
N VAL A 264 6.61 10.35 -10.17
CA VAL A 264 5.97 10.08 -8.87
C VAL A 264 5.14 8.79 -8.81
N PRO A 265 4.32 8.39 -9.81
CA PRO A 265 3.53 7.16 -9.72
C PRO A 265 4.38 5.89 -9.67
N VAL A 266 5.62 5.94 -10.17
CA VAL A 266 6.59 4.85 -10.06
C VAL A 266 7.48 5.04 -8.82
N ALA A 267 7.99 6.25 -8.62
CA ALA A 267 8.95 6.57 -7.57
C ALA A 267 8.34 6.48 -6.16
N LEU A 268 7.08 6.90 -5.98
CA LEU A 268 6.47 7.01 -4.65
C LEU A 268 6.21 5.62 -4.01
N PRO A 269 5.58 4.65 -4.70
CA PRO A 269 5.44 3.31 -4.14
C PRO A 269 6.78 2.63 -3.91
N VAL A 270 7.74 2.79 -4.83
CA VAL A 270 9.09 2.23 -4.69
C VAL A 270 9.80 2.84 -3.49
N ALA A 271 9.72 4.17 -3.30
CA ALA A 271 10.36 4.84 -2.17
C ALA A 271 9.78 4.41 -0.82
N ILE A 272 8.46 4.19 -0.75
CA ILE A 272 7.80 3.81 0.50
C ILE A 272 8.02 2.33 0.83
N LEU A 273 8.00 1.47 -0.20
CA LEU A 273 8.30 0.05 -0.07
C LEU A 273 9.81 -0.24 -0.06
N ALA A 274 10.66 0.75 -0.31
CA ALA A 274 12.11 0.59 -0.33
C ALA A 274 12.63 0.03 0.98
N LEU A 275 12.06 0.42 2.12
CA LEU A 275 12.49 -0.09 3.43
C LEU A 275 12.18 -1.59 3.59
N PRO A 276 10.92 -2.07 3.42
CA PRO A 276 10.63 -3.49 3.36
C PRO A 276 11.45 -4.27 2.32
N VAL A 277 11.55 -3.74 1.11
CA VAL A 277 12.25 -4.41 -0.01
C VAL A 277 13.75 -4.50 0.29
N LEU A 278 14.36 -3.43 0.80
CA LEU A 278 15.76 -3.43 1.21
C LEU A 278 16.00 -4.45 2.32
N ASP A 279 15.08 -4.59 3.27
CA ASP A 279 15.18 -5.61 4.33
C ASP A 279 15.21 -7.03 3.77
N VAL A 280 14.34 -7.32 2.79
CA VAL A 280 14.31 -8.59 2.08
C VAL A 280 15.60 -8.80 1.26
N ILE A 281 16.06 -7.79 0.51
CA ILE A 281 17.30 -7.87 -0.27
C ILE A 281 18.51 -8.12 0.64
N LEU A 282 18.61 -7.41 1.76
CA LEU A 282 19.68 -7.60 2.74
C LEU A 282 19.58 -8.97 3.42
N ALA A 283 18.37 -9.49 3.66
CA ALA A 283 18.17 -10.85 4.14
C ALA A 283 18.66 -11.89 3.10
N VAL A 284 18.30 -11.75 1.83
CA VAL A 284 18.74 -12.65 0.75
C VAL A 284 20.27 -12.60 0.59
N LYS A 285 20.87 -11.41 0.52
CA LYS A 285 22.33 -11.25 0.39
C LYS A 285 23.09 -11.88 1.56
N ARG A 286 22.53 -11.81 2.77
CA ARG A 286 23.13 -12.44 3.96
C ARG A 286 22.98 -13.97 3.97
N ARG A 287 21.88 -14.51 3.43
CA ARG A 287 21.50 -15.93 3.58
C ARG A 287 21.74 -16.79 2.33
N GLY A 288 22.04 -16.17 1.19
CA GLY A 288 22.17 -16.86 -0.09
C GLY A 288 20.90 -17.64 -0.45
N PRO A 289 21.00 -18.85 -1.01
CA PRO A 289 19.84 -19.58 -1.49
C PRO A 289 18.83 -19.96 -0.40
N LYS A 290 19.17 -19.99 0.90
CA LYS A 290 18.24 -20.40 1.98
C LYS A 290 17.37 -19.26 2.54
N PHE A 291 17.00 -18.28 1.73
CA PHE A 291 16.29 -17.07 2.17
C PHE A 291 14.92 -17.33 2.80
N TRP A 292 14.28 -18.46 2.47
CA TRP A 292 12.96 -18.87 2.98
C TRP A 292 12.97 -19.36 4.44
N LYS A 293 14.13 -19.53 5.08
CA LYS A 293 14.17 -19.90 6.52
C LYS A 293 13.83 -18.68 7.41
N PRO A 294 12.95 -18.84 8.42
CA PRO A 294 12.58 -17.75 9.34
C PRO A 294 13.81 -17.23 10.10
N ASP A 295 13.96 -15.91 10.19
CA ASP A 295 15.11 -15.26 10.85
C ASP A 295 14.65 -13.98 11.57
N ARG A 296 15.37 -13.63 12.64
CA ARG A 296 15.13 -12.50 13.54
C ARG A 296 15.81 -11.21 13.10
N SER A 297 16.28 -11.11 11.85
CA SER A 297 17.17 -10.01 11.43
C SER A 297 16.54 -8.99 10.48
N HIS A 298 15.21 -8.93 10.50
CA HIS A 298 14.42 -7.89 9.83
C HIS A 298 14.67 -6.51 10.46
N LEU A 299 14.52 -5.44 9.69
CA LEU A 299 14.76 -4.05 10.13
C LEU A 299 14.06 -3.74 11.45
N HIS A 300 12.84 -4.23 11.62
CA HIS A 300 12.08 -4.01 12.83
C HIS A 300 12.64 -4.74 14.06
N HIS A 301 13.20 -5.94 13.91
CA HIS A 301 13.91 -6.62 14.99
C HIS A 301 15.18 -5.87 15.36
N LYS A 302 15.94 -5.36 14.37
CA LYS A 302 17.12 -4.52 14.64
C LYS A 302 16.77 -3.28 15.45
N MET A 303 15.60 -2.68 15.22
CA MET A 303 15.14 -1.55 16.05
C MET A 303 14.86 -1.97 17.49
N LEU A 304 14.27 -3.15 17.71
CA LEU A 304 14.09 -3.72 19.04
C LEU A 304 15.44 -3.99 19.71
N ASP A 305 16.41 -4.55 18.99
CA ASP A 305 17.77 -4.83 19.47
C ASP A 305 18.55 -3.56 19.85
N ILE A 306 18.31 -2.45 19.12
CA ILE A 306 18.86 -1.12 19.44
C ILE A 306 18.25 -0.55 20.76
N GLY A 307 17.16 -1.13 21.25
CA GLY A 307 16.49 -0.77 22.50
C GLY A 307 15.20 0.02 22.32
N HIS A 308 14.62 0.06 21.11
CA HIS A 308 13.29 0.64 20.90
C HIS A 308 12.20 -0.32 21.38
N SER A 309 11.12 0.23 21.94
CA SER A 309 9.88 -0.52 22.14
C SER A 309 9.17 -0.76 20.80
N HIS A 310 8.33 -1.80 20.70
CA HIS A 310 7.52 -2.11 19.51
C HIS A 310 6.83 -0.89 18.90
N ARG A 311 6.09 -0.11 19.70
CA ARG A 311 5.40 1.11 19.24
C ARG A 311 6.35 2.14 18.63
N ARG A 312 7.51 2.35 19.25
CA ARG A 312 8.53 3.30 18.76
C ARG A 312 9.14 2.84 17.45
N ALA A 313 9.44 1.55 17.32
CA ALA A 313 9.96 0.99 16.08
C ALA A 313 8.98 1.24 14.91
N VAL A 314 7.69 0.93 15.11
CA VAL A 314 6.65 1.17 14.10
C VAL A 314 6.51 2.65 13.75
N LEU A 315 6.43 3.55 14.75
CA LEU A 315 6.30 5.00 14.50
C LEU A 315 7.52 5.60 13.79
N LEU A 316 8.73 5.15 14.13
CA LEU A 316 9.95 5.60 13.44
C LEU A 316 10.01 5.08 12.01
N LEU A 317 9.58 3.83 11.77
CA LEU A 317 9.45 3.31 10.42
C LEU A 317 8.40 4.10 9.61
N TYR A 318 7.26 4.45 10.21
CA TYR A 318 6.32 5.37 9.57
C TYR A 318 6.94 6.72 9.27
N LEU A 319 7.73 7.28 10.18
CA LEU A 319 8.43 8.54 9.96
C LEU A 319 9.40 8.41 8.77
N TRP A 320 10.18 7.34 8.69
CA TRP A 320 11.05 7.08 7.53
C TRP A 320 10.26 6.99 6.23
N SER A 321 9.17 6.22 6.19
CA SER A 321 8.31 6.11 5.02
C SER A 321 7.67 7.44 4.65
N ALA A 322 7.21 8.23 5.63
CA ALA A 322 6.64 9.55 5.42
C ALA A 322 7.69 10.55 4.91
N SER A 323 8.92 10.52 5.43
CA SER A 323 10.03 11.34 4.95
C SER A 323 10.34 11.07 3.48
N LEU A 324 10.38 9.79 3.09
CA LEU A 324 10.58 9.41 1.69
C LEU A 324 9.39 9.79 0.81
N ALA A 325 8.16 9.53 1.28
CA ALA A 325 6.93 9.86 0.56
C ALA A 325 6.81 11.37 0.29
N LEU A 326 6.98 12.18 1.34
CA LEU A 326 6.92 13.63 1.27
C LEU A 326 8.07 14.18 0.43
N GLY A 327 9.29 13.66 0.57
CA GLY A 327 10.42 14.11 -0.23
C GLY A 327 10.20 13.87 -1.73
N VAL A 328 9.71 12.70 -2.13
CA VAL A 328 9.33 12.42 -3.53
C VAL A 328 8.20 13.35 -3.98
N LEU A 329 7.19 13.56 -3.12
CA LEU A 329 6.07 14.44 -3.42
C LEU A 329 6.53 15.89 -3.65
N MET A 330 7.47 16.41 -2.86
CA MET A 330 7.96 17.79 -2.93
C MET A 330 8.56 18.15 -4.29
N PHE A 331 9.13 17.19 -5.03
CA PHE A 331 9.59 17.45 -6.41
C PHE A 331 8.47 17.90 -7.36
N SER A 332 7.20 17.67 -7.00
CA SER A 332 6.04 18.14 -7.77
C SER A 332 5.54 19.53 -7.36
N TYR A 333 6.01 20.08 -6.24
CA TYR A 333 5.48 21.34 -5.66
C TYR A 333 6.52 22.45 -5.54
N VAL A 334 7.79 22.11 -5.36
CA VAL A 334 8.87 23.07 -5.15
C VAL A 334 10.03 22.81 -6.10
N LYS A 335 10.90 23.80 -6.26
CA LYS A 335 12.12 23.65 -7.08
C LYS A 335 12.99 22.51 -6.53
N THR A 336 13.66 21.80 -7.43
CA THR A 336 14.51 20.62 -7.13
C THR A 336 15.44 20.84 -5.95
N GLY A 337 16.11 22.00 -5.85
CA GLY A 337 16.99 22.31 -4.72
C GLY A 337 16.28 22.27 -3.37
N TRP A 338 15.10 22.89 -3.25
CA TRP A 338 14.31 22.87 -2.02
C TRP A 338 13.75 21.48 -1.71
N ALA A 339 13.33 20.73 -2.73
CA ALA A 339 12.87 19.36 -2.56
C ALA A 339 13.98 18.44 -2.01
N VAL A 340 15.19 18.55 -2.57
CA VAL A 340 16.37 17.80 -2.10
C VAL A 340 16.74 18.20 -0.67
N SER A 341 16.80 19.49 -0.37
CA SER A 341 17.10 19.97 1.00
C SER A 341 16.08 19.47 2.02
N ALA A 342 14.79 19.51 1.67
CA ALA A 342 13.72 19.01 2.54
C ALA A 342 13.84 17.49 2.75
N LEU A 343 14.07 16.71 1.69
CA LEU A 343 14.26 15.26 1.78
C LEU A 343 15.48 14.91 2.66
N VAL A 344 16.61 15.58 2.47
CA VAL A 344 17.82 15.38 3.29
C VAL A 344 17.55 15.73 4.75
N ALA A 345 16.88 16.84 5.03
CA ALA A 345 16.53 17.24 6.39
C ALA A 345 15.59 16.22 7.05
N LEU A 346 14.56 15.75 6.35
CA LEU A 346 13.62 14.74 6.84
C LEU A 346 14.31 13.39 7.11
N ILE A 347 15.23 12.96 6.23
CA ILE A 347 16.05 11.75 6.46
C ILE A 347 16.96 11.94 7.67
N ALA A 348 17.61 13.10 7.80
CA ALA A 348 18.49 13.39 8.93
C ALA A 348 17.72 13.37 10.26
N ILE A 349 16.52 13.96 10.31
CA ILE A 349 15.64 13.92 11.48
C ILE A 349 15.26 12.47 11.82
N SER A 350 14.84 11.67 10.84
CA SER A 350 14.50 10.26 11.04
C SER A 350 15.69 9.46 11.59
N ALA A 351 16.89 9.69 11.06
CA ALA A 351 18.13 9.04 11.51
C ALA A 351 18.51 9.46 12.93
N LEU A 352 18.47 10.75 13.23
CA LEU A 352 18.77 11.29 14.56
C LEU A 352 17.83 10.70 15.62
N LEU A 353 16.51 10.73 15.36
CA LEU A 353 15.53 10.15 16.27
C LEU A 353 15.75 8.65 16.47
N THR A 354 16.05 7.92 15.39
CA THR A 354 16.34 6.48 15.46
C THR A 354 17.54 6.16 16.37
N LEU A 355 18.58 6.98 16.34
CA LEU A 355 19.82 6.76 17.11
C LEU A 355 19.75 7.28 18.54
N TRP A 356 19.05 8.39 18.78
CA TRP A 356 19.08 9.11 20.06
C TRP A 356 17.96 8.74 21.03
N LEU A 357 16.76 8.41 20.55
CA LEU A 357 15.61 8.03 21.40
C LEU A 357 15.87 6.87 22.37
N PRO A 358 16.64 5.81 22.03
CA PRO A 358 16.96 4.73 22.96
C PRO A 358 17.87 5.19 24.10
N ARG A 359 18.75 6.17 23.84
CA ARG A 359 19.77 6.64 24.80
C ARG A 359 19.16 7.45 25.93
N TRP A 360 18.15 8.27 25.62
CA TRP A 360 17.44 9.08 26.63
C TRP A 360 16.72 8.23 27.68
N ARG A 361 16.32 7.01 27.35
CA ARG A 361 15.64 6.13 28.30
C ARG A 361 16.58 5.47 29.30
N ARG A 362 17.87 5.30 28.96
CA ARG A 362 18.89 4.81 29.90
C ARG A 362 19.34 5.89 30.89
N ALA A 363 19.22 7.16 30.51
CA ALA A 363 19.61 8.30 31.34
C ALA A 363 18.57 8.68 32.42
N GLY A 364 17.32 8.20 32.30
CA GLY A 364 16.24 8.42 33.29
C GLY A 364 15.93 7.22 34.18
N SER A 365 16.80 6.19 34.18
CA SER A 365 16.69 4.98 35.02
C SER A 365 17.93 4.77 35.90
N LEU A 366 18.69 5.84 36.13
CA LEU A 366 19.66 6.00 37.21
C LEU A 366 19.04 6.98 38.21
#